data_AF-A0A924WMF7-F1
#
_entry.id   AF-A0A924WMF7-F1
#
_cell.length_a   1.000
_cell.length_b   1.000
_cell.length_c   1.000
_cell.angle_alpha   90.00
_cell.angle_beta   90.00
_cell.angle_gamma   90.00
#
_symmetry.space_group_name_H-M   'P 1'
#
loop_
_entity.id
_entity.type
_entity.pdbx_description
1 polymer ?
#
loop_
_entity_poly.entity_id
_entity_poly.type
_entity_poly.pdbx_seq_one_letter_code
_entity_poly.pdbx_strand_id
1 'polypeptide(L)' 'APDLRGRLAADGADPAPGTPAEFGRLIQSEVATWAKVIRQAGITPE' A
#
# COMPACT_ATOMS: atom_id res chain seq x y z
N ALA A 1 14.26 21.10 -3.63
CA ALA A 1 12.97 20.64 -3.09
C ALA A 1 13.09 20.63 -1.57
N PRO A 2 12.06 21.05 -0.80
CA PRO A 2 12.05 20.85 0.64
C PRO A 2 12.23 19.35 0.96
N ASP A 3 12.76 19.04 2.14
CA ASP A 3 13.11 17.70 2.60
C ASP A 3 11.88 16.77 2.69
N LEU A 4 11.48 16.20 1.54
CA LEU A 4 10.33 15.31 1.42
C LEU A 4 10.55 14.00 2.19
N ARG A 5 11.79 13.52 2.23
CA ARG A 5 12.13 12.32 2.98
C ARG A 5 11.92 12.54 4.48
N GLY A 6 12.41 13.66 5.02
CA GLY A 6 12.19 14.01 6.43
C GLY A 6 10.71 14.15 6.79
N ARG A 7 9.90 14.69 5.89
CA ARG A 7 8.44 14.79 6.08
C ARG A 7 7.75 13.43 6.10
N LEU A 8 8.04 12.57 5.12
CA LEU A 8 7.46 11.22 5.07
C LEU A 8 7.86 10.40 6.31
N ALA A 9 9.13 10.49 6.72
CA ALA A 9 9.61 9.83 7.92
C ALA A 9 8.90 10.34 9.19
N ALA A 10 8.59 11.64 9.29
CA ALA A 10 7.81 12.19 10.39
C ALA A 10 6.38 11.63 10.46
N ASP A 11 5.81 11.24 9.32
CA ASP A 11 4.49 10.59 9.20
C ASP A 11 4.57 9.06 9.37
N GLY A 12 5.75 8.50 9.64
CA GLY A 12 5.97 7.05 9.76
C GLY A 12 5.99 6.32 8.41
N ALA A 13 6.19 7.04 7.31
CA ALA A 13 6.22 6.50 5.96
C ALA A 13 7.65 6.48 5.38
N ASP A 14 7.98 5.38 4.72
CA ASP A 14 9.21 5.27 3.92
C ASP A 14 8.91 5.60 2.45
N PRO A 15 9.75 6.42 1.79
CA PRO A 15 9.58 6.68 0.36
C PRO A 15 9.88 5.40 -0.45
N ALA A 16 8.91 4.97 -1.26
CA ALA A 16 9.02 3.83 -2.15
C ALA A 16 9.01 4.28 -3.63
N PRO A 17 10.17 4.63 -4.21
CA PRO A 17 10.26 4.99 -5.63
C PRO A 17 10.07 3.75 -6.52
N GLY A 18 9.46 3.95 -7.69
CA GLY A 18 9.22 2.89 -8.67
C GLY A 18 8.55 3.42 -9.94
N THR A 19 8.24 2.53 -10.86
CA THR A 19 7.53 2.81 -12.12
C THR A 19 6.02 2.70 -11.94
N PRO A 20 5.21 3.36 -12.80
CA PRO A 20 3.75 3.18 -12.79
C PRO A 20 3.31 1.72 -12.95
N ALA A 21 4.06 0.94 -13.75
CA ALA A 21 3.77 -0.48 -13.95
C ALA A 21 4.01 -1.33 -12.68
N GLU A 22 5.05 -1.01 -11.90
CA GLU A 22 5.30 -1.66 -10.61
C GLU A 22 4.20 -1.33 -9.61
N PHE A 23 3.76 -0.08 -9.56
CA PHE A 23 2.66 0.32 -8.69
C PHE A 23 1.34 -0.37 -9.08
N GLY A 24 1.06 -0.51 -10.38
CA GLY A 24 -0.10 -1.27 -10.86
C GLY A 24 -0.06 -2.75 -10.44
N ARG A 25 1.12 -3.39 -10.48
CA ARG A 25 1.28 -4.77 -10.00
C ARG A 25 1.07 -4.88 -8.49
N LEU A 26 1.58 -3.92 -7.71
CA LEU A 26 1.38 -3.88 -6.26
C LEU A 26 -0.11 -3.84 -5.91
N ILE A 27 -0.89 -2.96 -6.56
CA ILE A 27 -2.34 -2.87 -6.31
C ILE A 27 -3.01 -4.22 -6.57
N GLN A 28 -2.70 -4.88 -7.69
CA GLN A 28 -3.28 -6.17 -8.05
C GLN A 28 -2.94 -7.26 -7.01
N SER A 29 -1.70 -7.32 -6.53
CA SER A 29 -1.29 -8.31 -5.53
C SER A 29 -1.91 -8.03 -4.16
N GLU A 30 -1.97 -6.77 -3.74
CA GLU A 30 -2.56 -6.38 -2.46
C GLU A 30 -4.07 -6.69 -2.44
N VAL A 31 -4.80 -6.37 -3.50
CA VAL A 31 -6.23 -6.72 -3.61
C VAL A 31 -6.44 -8.23 -3.47
N ALA A 32 -5.65 -9.06 -4.14
CA ALA A 32 -5.77 -10.51 -4.04
C ALA A 32 -5.47 -11.03 -2.62
N THR A 33 -4.41 -10.51 -1.99
CA THR A 33 -4.02 -10.86 -0.62
C THR A 33 -5.12 -10.50 0.38
N TRP A 34 -5.58 -9.24 0.37
CA TRP A 34 -6.55 -8.77 1.36
C TRP A 34 -7.95 -9.34 1.12
N ALA A 35 -8.34 -9.61 -0.13
CA ALA A 35 -9.59 -10.33 -0.40
C ALA A 35 -9.61 -11.72 0.23
N LYS A 36 -8.47 -12.44 0.22
CA LYS A 36 -8.35 -13.73 0.91
C LYS A 36 -8.45 -13.56 2.43
N VAL A 37 -7.75 -12.59 3.00
CA VAL A 37 -7.77 -12.32 4.45
C VAL A 37 -9.18 -12.01 4.94
N ILE A 38 -9.90 -11.10 4.26
CA ILE A 38 -11.27 -10.69 4.61
C ILE A 38 -12.21 -11.90 4.62
N ARG A 39 -12.15 -12.75 3.58
CA ARG A 39 -12.98 -13.97 3.48
C ARG A 39 -12.67 -14.96 4.60
N GLN A 40 -11.38 -15.15 4.91
CA GLN A 40 -10.96 -16.06 5.98
C GLN A 40 -11.35 -15.56 7.37
N ALA A 41 -11.36 -14.25 7.58
CA ALA A 41 -11.75 -13.62 8.83
C ALA A 41 -13.28 -13.47 8.99
N GLY A 42 -14.08 -13.81 7.98
CA GLY A 42 -15.53 -13.65 8.01
C GLY A 42 -15.98 -12.18 8.08
N ILE A 43 -15.13 -11.25 7.64
CA ILE A 43 -15.43 -9.81 7.67
C ILE A 43 -16.34 -9.48 6.48
N THR A 44 -17.46 -8.80 6.77
CA THR A 44 -18.41 -8.31 5.77
C THR A 44 -18.60 -6.81 5.92
N PRO A 45 -18.90 -6.07 4.84
CA PRO A 45 -19.39 -4.70 4.95
C PRO A 45 -20.68 -4.64 5.78
N GLU A 46 -20.94 -3.49 6.40
CA GLU A 46 -22.20 -3.16 7.08
C GLU A 46 -23.42 -3.05 6.14
#